data_AF-A0A5D0SF70-F1
#
_entry.id   AF-A0A5D0SF70-F1
#
_cell.length_a   1.000
_cell.length_b   1.000
_cell.length_c   1.000
_cell.angle_alpha   90.00
_cell.angle_beta   90.00
_cell.angle_gamma   90.00
#
_symmetry.space_group_name_H-M   'P 1'
#
loop_
_entity.id
_entity.type
_entity.pdbx_description
1 polymer ?
#
loop_
_entity_poly.entity_id
_entity_poly.type
_entity_poly.pdbx_seq_one_letter_code
_entity_poly.pdbx_strand_id
1 'polypeptide(L)'
;MVTLWVKRRKAYRKEYIEYFEDWLLHHTDTWGACDILCYRVLNPMIERFPILYDRKVLKWVKSEKTYARRAAAVCLLESTQTFKVNVPFERVEKIVDLLISNEELHVKKGIGWLLKYTYLSYPAETVDYLKKNVKK
;
A
#
# COMPACT_ATOMS: atom_id res chain seq x y z
N MET A 1 -3.52 -24.33 -8.38
CA MET A 1 -2.07 -24.61 -8.49
C MET A 1 -1.20 -23.34 -8.46
N VAL A 2 -1.60 -22.22 -9.08
CA VAL A 2 -0.86 -20.93 -9.06
C VAL A 2 -0.84 -20.24 -7.68
N THR A 3 -1.89 -20.43 -6.87
CA THR A 3 -2.01 -19.87 -5.50
C THR A 3 -0.96 -20.38 -4.51
N LEU A 4 -0.31 -21.53 -4.77
CA LEU A 4 0.76 -22.07 -3.93
C LEU A 4 2.10 -21.37 -4.13
N TRP A 5 2.39 -20.88 -5.35
CA TRP A 5 3.63 -20.16 -5.64
C TRP A 5 3.63 -18.76 -5.04
N VAL A 6 2.51 -18.06 -5.12
CA VAL A 6 2.30 -16.75 -4.47
C VAL A 6 2.40 -16.85 -2.94
N LYS A 7 2.05 -17.99 -2.35
CA LYS A 7 2.23 -18.25 -0.91
C LYS A 7 3.69 -18.53 -0.52
N ARG A 8 4.59 -18.85 -1.46
CA ARG A 8 6.03 -19.02 -1.17
C ARG A 8 6.74 -17.66 -1.18
N ARG A 9 6.42 -16.80 -0.20
CA ARG A 9 7.08 -15.50 0.06
C ARG A 9 8.63 -15.60 0.09
N LYS A 10 9.17 -16.80 0.36
CA LYS A 10 10.60 -17.14 0.35
C LYS A 10 11.28 -17.07 -1.03
N ALA A 11 10.55 -17.12 -2.13
CA ALA A 11 11.12 -17.04 -3.48
C ALA A 11 11.33 -15.61 -4.00
N TYR A 12 10.77 -14.59 -3.33
CA TYR A 12 10.93 -13.21 -3.78
C TYR A 12 12.39 -12.76 -3.73
N ARG A 13 12.86 -12.23 -4.86
CA ARG A 13 14.10 -11.49 -4.97
C ARG A 13 13.77 -10.01 -5.09
N LYS A 14 14.64 -9.15 -4.56
CA LYS A 14 14.40 -7.71 -4.52
C LYS A 14 14.25 -7.12 -5.93
N GLU A 15 15.00 -7.65 -6.88
CA GLU A 15 15.05 -7.23 -8.28
C GLU A 15 13.72 -7.47 -9.00
N TYR A 16 12.88 -8.38 -8.50
CA TYR A 16 11.59 -8.67 -9.12
C TYR A 16 10.59 -7.51 -9.01
N ILE A 17 10.88 -6.53 -8.14
CA ILE A 17 10.03 -5.37 -7.97
C ILE A 17 9.90 -4.57 -9.27
N GLU A 18 10.92 -4.60 -10.13
CA GLU A 18 10.90 -3.89 -11.42
C GLU A 18 9.80 -4.46 -12.34
N TYR A 19 9.67 -5.78 -12.41
CA TYR A 19 8.61 -6.42 -13.21
C TYR A 19 7.20 -6.15 -12.66
N PHE A 20 7.05 -6.14 -11.34
CA PHE A 20 5.74 -5.86 -10.72
C PHE A 20 5.38 -4.39 -10.75
N GLU A 21 6.36 -3.49 -10.71
CA GLU A 21 6.15 -2.06 -10.94
C GLU A 21 5.72 -1.81 -12.38
N ASP A 22 6.38 -2.42 -13.36
CA ASP A 22 5.97 -2.35 -14.76
C ASP A 22 4.52 -2.84 -14.95
N TRP A 23 4.17 -3.97 -14.34
CA TRP A 23 2.80 -4.49 -14.33
C TRP A 23 1.79 -3.54 -13.66
N LEU A 24 2.18 -2.92 -12.54
CA LEU A 24 1.36 -1.93 -11.85
C LEU A 24 1.09 -0.70 -12.74
N LEU A 25 2.07 -0.27 -13.52
CA LEU A 25 1.98 0.95 -14.33
C LEU A 25 1.27 0.73 -15.68
N HIS A 26 1.41 -0.46 -16.27
CA HIS A 26 0.96 -0.72 -17.63
C HIS A 26 -0.20 -1.72 -17.75
N HIS A 27 -0.44 -2.54 -16.72
CA HIS A 27 -1.40 -3.65 -16.78
C HIS A 27 -2.40 -3.68 -15.62
N THR A 28 -2.48 -2.60 -14.84
CA THR A 28 -3.40 -2.49 -13.69
C THR A 28 -4.34 -1.29 -13.86
N ASP A 29 -5.56 -1.57 -14.28
CA ASP A 29 -6.58 -0.59 -14.71
C ASP A 29 -7.88 -0.66 -13.88
N THR A 30 -7.93 -1.53 -12.87
CA THR A 30 -9.07 -1.64 -11.96
C THR A 30 -8.63 -1.66 -10.50
N TRP A 31 -9.53 -1.24 -9.60
CA TRP A 31 -9.27 -1.27 -8.16
C TRP A 31 -9.07 -2.71 -7.67
N GLY A 32 -9.82 -3.66 -8.22
CA GLY A 32 -9.71 -5.08 -7.87
C GLY A 32 -8.35 -5.66 -8.26
N ALA A 33 -7.89 -5.42 -9.49
CA ALA A 33 -6.57 -5.88 -9.94
C ALA A 33 -5.44 -5.24 -9.11
N CYS A 34 -5.55 -3.95 -8.82
CA CYS A 34 -4.62 -3.22 -7.96
C CYS A 34 -4.52 -3.85 -6.57
N ASP A 35 -5.66 -4.10 -5.94
CA ASP A 35 -5.68 -4.67 -4.59
C ASP A 35 -5.07 -6.08 -4.59
N ILE A 36 -5.43 -6.93 -5.57
CA ILE A 36 -4.82 -8.26 -5.79
C ILE A 36 -3.31 -8.19 -5.85
N LEU A 37 -2.77 -7.32 -6.70
CA LEU A 37 -1.34 -7.13 -6.84
C LEU A 37 -0.70 -6.68 -5.51
N CYS A 38 -1.36 -5.77 -4.79
CA CYS A 38 -0.87 -5.28 -3.51
C CYS A 38 -0.76 -6.39 -2.46
N TYR A 39 -1.85 -7.11 -2.18
CA TYR A 39 -1.87 -8.07 -1.07
C TYR A 39 -1.14 -9.39 -1.39
N ARG A 40 -1.04 -9.78 -2.67
CA ARG A 40 -0.34 -11.00 -3.09
C ARG A 40 1.15 -10.81 -3.31
N VAL A 41 1.56 -9.63 -3.77
CA VAL A 41 2.92 -9.43 -4.29
C VAL A 41 3.61 -8.25 -3.62
N LEU A 42 3.08 -7.03 -3.79
CA LEU A 42 3.81 -5.81 -3.39
C LEU A 42 4.01 -5.75 -1.87
N ASN A 43 2.97 -6.04 -1.09
CA ASN A 43 3.06 -6.04 0.37
C ASN A 43 4.12 -7.05 0.87
N PRO A 44 4.07 -8.36 0.51
CA PRO A 44 5.12 -9.31 0.88
C PRO A 44 6.54 -8.88 0.45
N MET A 45 6.68 -8.22 -0.70
CA MET A 45 7.99 -7.72 -1.14
C MET A 45 8.47 -6.55 -0.29
N ILE A 46 7.60 -5.62 0.07
CA ILE A 46 7.93 -4.47 0.92
C ILE A 46 8.26 -4.93 2.35
N GLU A 47 7.50 -5.88 2.90
CA GLU A 47 7.80 -6.49 4.20
C GLU A 47 9.18 -7.15 4.20
N ARG A 48 9.49 -7.92 3.16
CA ARG A 48 10.78 -8.62 3.05
C ARG A 48 11.94 -7.68 2.77
N PHE A 49 11.71 -6.62 2.00
CA PHE A 49 12.73 -5.65 1.59
C PHE A 49 12.26 -4.23 1.94
N PRO A 50 12.39 -3.79 3.21
CA PRO A 50 11.87 -2.50 3.66
C PRO A 50 12.40 -1.27 2.92
N ILE A 51 13.54 -1.41 2.23
CA ILE A 51 14.14 -0.40 1.33
C ILE A 51 13.26 -0.09 0.11
N LEU A 52 12.35 -1.00 -0.28
CA LEU A 52 11.44 -0.80 -1.40
C LEU A 52 10.39 0.27 -1.10
N TYR A 53 10.09 0.52 0.18
CA TYR A 53 9.24 1.64 0.57
C TYR A 53 9.79 2.96 0.03
N ASP A 54 11.05 3.26 0.33
CA ASP A 54 11.68 4.53 -0.08
C ASP A 54 11.96 4.57 -1.58
N ARG A 55 12.33 3.43 -2.18
CA ARG A 55 12.72 3.38 -3.60
C ARG A 55 11.56 3.33 -4.58
N LYS A 56 10.40 2.79 -4.17
CA LYS A 56 9.28 2.48 -5.06
C LYS A 56 7.97 3.08 -4.56
N VAL A 57 7.54 2.73 -3.35
CA VAL A 57 6.24 3.16 -2.81
C VAL A 57 6.11 4.69 -2.81
N LEU A 58 7.13 5.42 -2.33
CA LEU A 58 7.13 6.88 -2.34
C LEU A 58 7.10 7.49 -3.76
N LYS A 59 7.56 6.78 -4.79
CA LYS A 59 7.47 7.23 -6.18
C LYS A 59 6.06 7.05 -6.73
N TRP A 60 5.40 5.95 -6.39
CA TRP A 60 4.04 5.66 -6.86
C TRP A 60 3.01 6.70 -6.43
N VAL A 61 3.22 7.34 -5.28
CA VAL A 61 2.43 8.48 -4.79
C VAL A 61 2.38 9.63 -5.83
N LYS A 62 3.47 9.84 -6.57
CA LYS A 62 3.60 10.90 -7.59
C LYS A 62 3.30 10.40 -9.01
N SER A 63 2.93 9.14 -9.18
CA SER A 63 2.64 8.58 -10.50
C SER A 63 1.41 9.25 -11.10
N GLU A 64 1.39 9.40 -12.43
CA GLU A 64 0.21 9.83 -13.18
C GLU A 64 -0.90 8.76 -13.19
N LYS A 65 -0.54 7.50 -12.94
CA LYS A 65 -1.48 6.38 -12.92
C LYS A 65 -2.23 6.32 -11.59
N THR A 66 -3.56 6.35 -11.67
CA THR A 66 -4.46 6.24 -10.51
C THR A 66 -4.17 5.04 -9.62
N TYR A 67 -4.01 3.85 -10.23
CA TYR A 67 -3.81 2.62 -9.47
C TYR A 67 -2.40 2.49 -8.89
N ALA A 68 -1.40 3.16 -9.46
CA ALA A 68 -0.10 3.27 -8.80
C ALA A 68 -0.21 4.12 -7.52
N ARG A 69 -0.88 5.27 -7.58
CA ARG A 69 -1.15 6.10 -6.37
C ARG A 69 -1.94 5.34 -5.32
N ARG A 70 -2.97 4.58 -5.73
CA ARG A 70 -3.73 3.70 -4.81
C ARG A 70 -2.83 2.62 -4.22
N ALA A 71 -2.02 1.95 -5.04
CA ALA A 71 -1.13 0.90 -4.59
C ALA A 71 -0.13 1.41 -3.54
N ALA A 72 0.32 2.67 -3.63
CA ALA A 72 1.19 3.26 -2.62
C ALA A 72 0.61 3.19 -1.20
N ALA A 73 -0.71 3.32 -1.05
CA ALA A 73 -1.40 3.14 0.23
C ALA A 73 -1.71 1.66 0.51
N VAL A 74 -2.31 0.95 -0.45
CA VAL A 74 -2.86 -0.41 -0.23
C VAL A 74 -1.76 -1.45 -0.03
N CYS A 75 -0.57 -1.27 -0.60
CA CYS A 75 0.55 -2.21 -0.42
C CYS A 75 1.14 -2.22 1.00
N LEU A 76 0.73 -1.30 1.88
CA LEU A 76 1.10 -1.33 3.30
C LEU A 76 0.17 -2.22 4.14
N LEU A 77 -0.95 -2.65 3.56
CA LEU A 77 -1.89 -3.58 4.20
C LEU A 77 -1.37 -5.02 4.05
N GLU A 78 -1.11 -5.66 5.18
CA GLU A 78 -0.84 -7.09 5.21
C GLU A 78 -2.17 -7.86 5.27
N SER A 79 -2.37 -8.79 4.32
CA SER A 79 -3.52 -9.71 4.32
C SER A 79 -3.14 -11.02 5.02
N THR A 80 -3.55 -11.19 6.28
CA THR A 80 -3.41 -12.46 7.03
C THR A 80 -4.79 -13.12 7.22
N GLN A 81 -5.13 -13.58 8.42
CA GLN A 81 -6.52 -13.93 8.79
C GLN A 81 -7.39 -12.66 8.88
N THR A 82 -6.77 -11.55 9.30
CA THR A 82 -7.32 -10.19 9.26
C THR A 82 -6.34 -9.26 8.54
N PHE A 83 -6.83 -8.11 8.08
CA PHE A 83 -5.93 -7.06 7.59
C PHE A 83 -5.29 -6.34 8.78
N LYS A 84 -4.01 -5.97 8.64
CA LYS A 84 -3.29 -5.13 9.59
C LYS A 84 -2.22 -4.32 8.88
N VAL A 85 -1.63 -3.36 9.60
CA VAL A 85 -0.48 -2.60 9.13
C VAL A 85 0.74 -2.99 9.96
N ASN A 86 1.81 -3.38 9.28
CA ASN A 86 3.06 -3.89 9.89
C ASN A 86 4.28 -3.03 9.54
N VAL A 87 4.04 -1.76 9.21
CA VAL A 87 5.09 -0.75 8.98
C VAL A 87 5.02 0.32 10.08
N PRO A 88 6.14 0.98 10.42
CA PRO A 88 6.13 2.09 11.37
C PRO A 88 5.08 3.15 11.01
N PHE A 89 4.43 3.72 12.02
CA PHE A 89 3.33 4.68 11.85
C PHE A 89 3.75 5.87 10.98
N GLU A 90 4.99 6.34 11.12
CA GLU A 90 5.53 7.47 10.35
C GLU A 90 5.54 7.19 8.84
N ARG A 91 5.67 5.92 8.43
CA ARG A 91 5.57 5.53 7.02
C ARG A 91 4.13 5.58 6.51
N VAL A 92 3.17 5.25 7.37
CA VAL A 92 1.75 5.39 7.06
C VAL A 92 1.40 6.87 6.92
N GLU A 93 1.72 7.66 7.95
CA GLU A 93 1.48 9.10 8.00
C GLU A 93 2.03 9.79 6.75
N LYS A 94 3.30 9.52 6.40
CA LYS A 94 3.93 10.07 5.21
C LYS A 94 3.20 9.74 3.91
N ILE A 95 2.69 8.51 3.75
CA ILE A 95 1.93 8.14 2.55
C ILE A 95 0.59 8.84 2.52
N VAL A 96 -0.10 8.91 3.67
CA VAL A 96 -1.40 9.57 3.78
C VAL A 96 -1.24 11.06 3.48
N ASP A 97 -0.29 11.75 4.09
CA ASP A 97 -0.03 13.18 3.89
C ASP A 97 0.23 13.54 2.42
N LEU A 98 0.98 12.69 1.71
CA LEU A 98 1.27 12.94 0.30
C LEU A 98 0.08 12.62 -0.62
N LEU A 99 -0.88 11.81 -0.18
CA LEU A 99 -2.05 11.40 -0.98
C LEU A 99 -3.35 12.10 -0.56
N ILE A 100 -3.41 12.77 0.60
CA ILE A 100 -4.66 13.27 1.18
C ILE A 100 -5.34 14.34 0.32
N SER A 101 -4.56 15.11 -0.45
CA SER A 101 -5.05 16.09 -1.41
C SER A 101 -5.48 15.48 -2.75
N ASN A 102 -5.28 14.18 -2.96
CA ASN A 102 -5.66 13.53 -4.20
C ASN A 102 -7.18 13.46 -4.33
N GLU A 103 -7.73 13.95 -5.44
CA GLU A 103 -9.18 13.99 -5.65
C GLU A 103 -9.79 12.66 -6.10
N GLU A 104 -8.97 11.74 -6.59
CA GLU A 104 -9.44 10.49 -7.18
C GLU A 104 -10.08 9.57 -6.12
N LEU A 105 -11.30 9.11 -6.40
CA LEU A 105 -12.15 8.38 -5.45
C LEU A 105 -11.52 7.06 -4.99
N HIS A 106 -10.93 6.27 -5.90
CA HIS A 106 -10.29 5.02 -5.53
C HIS A 106 -9.03 5.26 -4.69
N VAL A 107 -8.26 6.32 -4.94
CA VAL A 107 -7.13 6.71 -4.09
C VAL A 107 -7.63 7.08 -2.69
N LYS A 108 -8.64 7.96 -2.57
CA LYS A 108 -9.23 8.34 -1.28
C LYS A 108 -9.76 7.15 -0.49
N LYS A 109 -10.44 6.21 -1.15
CA LYS A 109 -10.90 4.95 -0.52
C LYS A 109 -9.72 4.08 -0.06
N GLY A 110 -8.61 4.07 -0.81
CA GLY A 110 -7.38 3.38 -0.41
C GLY A 110 -6.77 3.98 0.86
N ILE A 111 -6.72 5.30 0.96
CA ILE A 111 -6.27 6.03 2.16
C ILE A 111 -7.15 5.71 3.36
N GLY A 112 -8.47 5.82 3.22
CA GLY A 112 -9.40 5.50 4.31
C GLY A 112 -9.29 4.05 4.76
N TRP A 113 -9.08 3.12 3.82
CA TRP A 113 -8.85 1.72 4.14
C TRP A 113 -7.54 1.50 4.91
N LEU A 114 -6.45 2.16 4.50
CA LEU A 114 -5.18 2.16 5.21
C LEU A 114 -5.34 2.67 6.65
N LEU A 115 -5.94 3.84 6.84
CA LEU A 115 -6.16 4.42 8.17
C LEU A 115 -7.04 3.54 9.06
N LYS A 116 -8.10 2.94 8.50
CA LYS A 116 -8.98 2.00 9.22
C LYS A 116 -8.20 0.83 9.84
N TYR A 117 -7.26 0.25 9.10
CA TYR A 117 -6.45 -0.86 9.61
C TYR A 117 -5.20 -0.41 10.36
N THR A 118 -4.76 0.84 10.16
CA THR A 118 -3.72 1.46 10.99
C THR A 118 -4.22 1.61 12.42
N TYR A 119 -5.50 1.96 12.62
CA TYR A 119 -6.11 2.04 13.96
C TYR A 119 -5.99 0.72 14.76
N LEU A 120 -5.98 -0.44 14.10
CA LEU A 120 -5.82 -1.73 14.79
C LEU A 120 -4.38 -1.96 15.29
N SER A 121 -3.39 -1.32 14.68
CA SER A 121 -1.98 -1.41 15.06
C SER A 121 -1.52 -0.25 15.94
N TYR A 122 -2.04 0.97 15.69
CA TYR A 122 -1.62 2.25 16.26
C TYR A 122 -2.85 3.10 16.60
N PRO A 123 -3.67 2.71 17.59
CA PRO A 123 -4.96 3.32 17.85
C PRO A 123 -4.84 4.80 18.29
N ALA A 124 -3.93 5.11 19.21
CA ALA A 124 -3.76 6.46 19.74
C ALA A 124 -3.25 7.41 18.66
N GLU A 125 -2.21 7.01 17.94
CA GLU A 125 -1.58 7.78 16.87
C GLU A 125 -2.54 8.02 15.71
N THR A 126 -3.34 7.01 15.34
CA THR A 126 -4.36 7.15 14.29
C THR A 126 -5.45 8.14 14.71
N VAL A 127 -5.93 8.08 15.95
CA VAL A 127 -6.95 9.02 16.46
C VAL A 127 -6.42 10.45 16.49
N ASP A 128 -5.19 10.65 16.96
CA ASP A 128 -4.57 11.97 17.04
C ASP A 128 -4.31 12.55 15.65
N TYR A 129 -3.84 11.72 14.71
CA TYR A 129 -3.68 12.11 13.31
C TYR A 129 -5.01 12.54 12.68
N LEU A 130 -6.08 11.77 12.90
CA LEU A 130 -7.42 12.09 12.37
C LEU A 130 -7.95 13.41 12.96
N LYS A 131 -7.82 13.63 14.27
CA LYS A 131 -8.24 14.88 14.93
C LYS A 131 -7.51 16.11 14.39
N LYS A 132 -6.23 15.96 14.05
CA LYS A 132 -5.39 17.05 13.53
C LYS A 132 -5.71 17.40 12.07
N ASN A 133 -6.02 16.40 11.25
CA ASN A 133 -6.05 16.56 9.79
C ASN A 133 -7.46 16.48 9.17
N VAL A 134 -8.41 15.82 9.81
CA VAL A 134 -9.80 15.75 9.33
C VAL A 134 -10.57 16.91 9.95
N LYS A 135 -10.78 17.98 9.16
CA LYS A 135 -11.68 19.07 9.55
C LYS A 135 -13.10 18.50 9.75
N LYS A 136 -13.75 18.93 10.84
CA LYS A 136 -15.19 18.73 11.07
C LYS A 136 -16.01 19.33 9.93
#